data_AF-A0A811MML4-F1
#
_entry.id   AF-A0A811MML4-F1
#
_cell.length_a   1.000
_cell.length_b   1.000
_cell.length_c   1.000
_cell.angle_alpha   90.00
_cell.angle_beta   90.00
_cell.angle_gamma   90.00
#
_symmetry.space_group_name_H-M   'P 1'
#
loop_
_entity.id
_entity.type
_entity.pdbx_description
1 polymer ?
#
loop_
_entity_poly.entity_id
_entity_poly.type
_entity_poly.pdbx_seq_one_letter_code
_entity_poly.pdbx_strand_id
1 'polypeptide(L)'
;MLISPRLAAPAASWTSPSSTLSTTTPTRPGIRGRRRSGFHTPADTASRHHRDRSRLALRFAYRVPSASVTSTSSPEPIDSRFDSEELGLLCREPNPEAAVSLLDQLLQRGSAEQLEPEEQAALLQACADTRSLASLRRVHRLLSSRLSSSIPAPVLHRIATLYLKLGARSDARRALEERPRRPSPAKEEDAAVQAKRREAYAKVRELHAQIRAAGYVPDTRHVLHDIDEDAKARALMYHSERLAIAFGLVSTPLGTQLRVMKNLRICGDCHNAVKLIAKVTGREIVVRDNKRFHHFKDGACSCGDYW
;
A
#
# COMPACT_ATOMS: atom_id res chain seq x y z
N MET A 1 51.32 -40.28 54.51
CA MET A 1 51.22 -38.88 54.06
C MET A 1 49.75 -38.49 54.25
N LEU A 2 49.33 -38.02 55.43
CA LEU A 2 49.32 -36.61 55.87
C LEU A 2 48.66 -35.70 54.81
N ILE A 3 47.63 -34.88 55.00
CA ILE A 3 46.99 -34.20 56.14
C ILE A 3 45.68 -33.58 55.57
N SER A 4 44.56 -33.55 56.31
CA SER A 4 43.49 -32.52 56.17
C SER A 4 43.76 -31.39 57.18
N PRO A 5 42.97 -30.30 57.35
CA PRO A 5 42.04 -29.50 56.52
C PRO A 5 42.28 -27.96 56.72
N ARG A 6 41.23 -27.13 56.55
CA ARG A 6 41.03 -25.70 56.97
C ARG A 6 41.44 -24.64 55.92
N LEU A 7 40.86 -23.44 55.81
CA LEU A 7 40.10 -22.59 56.73
C LEU A 7 39.32 -21.52 55.91
N ALA A 8 38.22 -21.02 56.47
CA ALA A 8 37.47 -19.85 56.03
C ALA A 8 38.07 -18.53 56.57
N ALA A 9 37.79 -17.39 55.90
CA ALA A 9 37.59 -16.02 56.43
C ALA A 9 37.85 -14.95 55.33
N PRO A 10 37.42 -13.67 55.47
CA PRO A 10 36.20 -13.15 56.09
C PRO A 10 35.48 -12.07 55.25
N ALA A 11 34.33 -11.63 55.74
CA ALA A 11 33.56 -10.47 55.30
C ALA A 11 34.28 -9.14 55.63
N ALA A 12 34.17 -8.18 54.72
CA ALA A 12 34.54 -6.79 54.95
C ALA A 12 33.30 -5.89 54.80
N SER A 13 32.88 -5.34 55.93
CA SER A 13 31.93 -4.25 56.07
C SER A 13 32.61 -2.91 55.80
N TRP A 14 32.12 -2.12 54.85
CA TRP A 14 32.41 -0.68 54.81
C TRP A 14 31.13 0.12 54.61
N THR A 15 31.02 1.08 55.52
CA THR A 15 30.00 2.09 55.76
C THR A 15 29.84 3.08 54.62
N SER A 16 28.61 3.56 54.44
CA SER A 16 28.28 4.75 53.64
C SER A 16 28.93 6.02 54.20
N PRO A 17 29.02 7.07 53.38
CA PRO A 17 28.68 8.41 53.85
C PRO A 17 27.52 9.01 53.06
N SER A 18 26.56 9.54 53.81
CA SER A 18 25.52 10.45 53.37
C SER A 18 26.12 11.77 52.87
N SER A 19 25.60 12.28 51.76
CA SER A 19 25.72 13.69 51.38
C SER A 19 24.35 14.20 50.94
N THR A 20 23.73 14.91 51.86
CA THR A 20 22.65 15.88 51.68
C THR A 20 23.02 16.97 50.68
N LEU A 21 22.08 17.38 49.82
CA LEU A 21 21.80 18.76 49.36
C LEU A 21 20.67 18.67 48.31
N SER A 22 19.42 18.93 48.70
CA SER A 22 18.75 20.25 48.66
C SER A 22 18.21 20.63 47.28
N THR A 23 16.92 20.32 47.13
CA THR A 23 15.84 21.12 46.54
C THR A 23 16.22 22.44 45.84
N THR A 24 15.85 22.56 44.56
CA THR A 24 15.32 23.84 44.04
C THR A 24 14.49 23.59 42.77
N THR A 25 13.16 23.60 42.96
CA THR A 25 12.15 23.83 41.93
C THR A 25 12.24 25.25 41.38
N PRO A 26 12.00 25.47 40.07
CA PRO A 26 11.43 26.72 39.60
C PRO A 26 10.04 26.52 39.00
N THR A 27 9.12 27.16 39.71
CA THR A 27 7.76 27.60 39.44
C THR A 27 7.44 27.96 37.99
N ARG A 28 6.29 27.45 37.55
CA ARG A 28 5.49 27.83 36.37
C ARG A 28 5.01 29.30 36.47
N PRO A 29 4.91 30.05 35.37
CA PRO A 29 3.93 31.13 35.24
C PRO A 29 2.73 30.64 34.42
N GLY A 30 1.54 30.73 35.01
CA GLY A 30 0.27 30.62 34.30
C GLY A 30 -0.23 32.00 33.87
N ILE A 31 -0.72 32.12 32.64
CA ILE A 31 -1.59 33.22 32.22
C ILE A 31 -2.74 32.69 31.36
N ARG A 32 -3.92 32.76 31.98
CA ARG A 32 -5.28 33.14 31.51
C ARG A 32 -5.74 32.74 30.11
N GLY A 33 -6.92 32.12 30.08
CA GLY A 33 -7.65 31.79 28.87
C GLY A 33 -8.37 32.96 28.20
N ARG A 34 -8.92 32.67 27.02
CA ARG A 34 -9.99 33.46 26.40
C ARG A 34 -10.94 32.53 25.64
N ARG A 35 -12.23 32.80 25.84
CA ARG A 35 -13.39 32.09 25.29
C ARG A 35 -13.64 32.46 23.81
N ARG A 36 -14.25 31.50 23.11
CA ARG A 36 -15.25 31.54 22.02
C ARG A 36 -15.54 32.85 21.27
N SER A 37 -15.53 32.74 19.94
CA SER A 37 -16.54 33.17 18.94
C SER A 37 -16.05 32.65 17.57
N GLY A 38 -16.81 32.07 16.64
CA GLY A 38 -18.19 32.31 16.24
C GLY A 38 -18.19 32.84 14.80
N PHE A 39 -18.68 32.01 13.86
CA PHE A 39 -19.27 32.33 12.55
C PHE A 39 -18.47 33.12 11.48
N HIS A 40 -18.37 32.56 10.26
CA HIS A 40 -19.25 32.87 9.12
C HIS A 40 -18.69 32.29 7.82
N THR A 41 -19.47 31.40 7.19
CA THR A 41 -19.47 31.17 5.74
C THR A 41 -20.16 32.35 5.04
N PRO A 42 -19.83 32.58 3.77
CA PRO A 42 -20.87 32.95 2.81
C PRO A 42 -20.87 31.99 1.62
N ALA A 43 -22.01 31.32 1.44
CA ALA A 43 -22.57 31.13 0.12
C ALA A 43 -23.21 32.46 -0.30
N ASP A 44 -23.16 32.83 -1.56
CA ASP A 44 -24.38 32.90 -2.38
C ASP A 44 -24.15 33.40 -3.81
N THR A 45 -24.88 32.77 -4.74
CA THR A 45 -25.56 33.33 -5.93
C THR A 45 -24.75 34.04 -7.03
N ALA A 46 -25.14 34.04 -8.31
CA ALA A 46 -26.13 33.28 -9.08
C ALA A 46 -25.97 33.66 -10.56
N SER A 47 -26.51 32.77 -11.41
CA SER A 47 -27.30 33.06 -12.61
C SER A 47 -26.68 33.64 -13.87
N ARG A 48 -26.88 32.83 -14.92
CA ARG A 48 -27.48 33.17 -16.23
C ARG A 48 -26.63 34.02 -17.18
N HIS A 49 -26.38 33.46 -18.36
CA HIS A 49 -27.11 33.89 -19.56
C HIS A 49 -26.97 32.90 -20.73
N HIS A 50 -28.13 32.49 -21.21
CA HIS A 50 -28.39 31.88 -22.50
C HIS A 50 -28.14 32.92 -23.61
N ARG A 51 -27.40 32.57 -24.66
CA ARG A 51 -27.59 33.15 -26.01
C ARG A 51 -27.02 32.25 -27.11
N ASP A 52 -27.97 31.79 -27.89
CA ASP A 52 -27.91 31.20 -29.21
C ASP A 52 -27.17 32.11 -30.21
N ARG A 53 -26.38 31.52 -31.12
CA ARG A 53 -26.11 32.05 -32.47
C ARG A 53 -25.41 31.01 -33.37
N SER A 54 -26.24 30.43 -34.23
CA SER A 54 -26.08 30.42 -35.70
C SER A 54 -24.80 29.88 -36.35
N ARG A 55 -24.99 28.74 -37.02
CA ARG A 55 -24.72 28.45 -38.44
C ARG A 55 -23.39 28.95 -39.06
N LEU A 56 -22.55 28.00 -39.46
CA LEU A 56 -21.91 28.07 -40.77
C LEU A 56 -22.11 26.75 -41.52
N ALA A 57 -22.65 26.89 -42.74
CA ALA A 57 -22.82 25.84 -43.71
C ALA A 57 -21.51 25.66 -44.48
N LEU A 58 -21.12 24.41 -44.72
CA LEU A 58 -20.29 24.06 -45.88
C LEU A 58 -20.95 22.88 -46.59
N ARG A 59 -21.66 23.23 -47.66
CA ARG A 59 -22.04 22.32 -48.74
C ARG A 59 -20.75 21.92 -49.45
N PHE A 60 -20.43 20.64 -49.48
CA PHE A 60 -19.64 20.06 -50.55
C PHE A 60 -20.49 19.03 -51.26
N ALA A 61 -20.91 19.39 -52.48
CA ALA A 61 -21.54 18.50 -53.41
C ALA A 61 -20.46 17.57 -53.98
N TYR A 62 -20.62 16.27 -53.77
CA TYR A 62 -19.93 15.28 -54.60
C TYR A 62 -20.96 14.42 -55.33
N ARG A 63 -20.70 14.36 -56.63
CA ARG A 63 -21.49 13.79 -57.72
C ARG A 63 -21.49 12.27 -57.60
N VAL A 64 -22.67 11.65 -57.61
CA VAL A 64 -22.83 10.20 -57.74
C VAL A 64 -22.60 9.81 -59.20
N PRO A 65 -21.66 8.90 -59.53
CA PRO A 65 -21.65 8.24 -60.82
C PRO A 65 -22.62 7.05 -60.78
N SER A 66 -23.51 7.02 -61.76
CA SER A 66 -24.32 5.86 -62.12
C SER A 66 -23.50 4.94 -63.03
N ALA A 67 -23.45 3.64 -62.73
CA ALA A 67 -23.47 2.50 -63.68
C ALA A 67 -23.05 1.22 -62.95
N SER A 68 -23.99 0.28 -62.83
CA SER A 68 -24.05 -1.00 -63.55
C SER A 68 -23.36 -2.16 -62.83
N VAL A 69 -24.21 -3.10 -62.41
CA VAL A 69 -23.86 -4.40 -61.84
C VAL A 69 -23.27 -5.28 -62.95
N THR A 70 -22.05 -5.73 -62.74
CA THR A 70 -21.52 -6.94 -63.39
C THR A 70 -20.76 -7.73 -62.35
N SER A 71 -21.37 -8.83 -61.92
CA SER A 71 -20.80 -9.87 -61.10
C SER A 71 -19.76 -10.66 -61.88
N THR A 72 -18.51 -10.71 -61.42
CA THR A 72 -17.59 -11.86 -61.59
C THR A 72 -16.52 -11.81 -60.49
N SER A 73 -16.22 -13.00 -59.96
CA SER A 73 -15.50 -13.38 -58.74
C SER A 73 -14.03 -12.97 -58.62
N SER A 74 -13.63 -12.50 -57.44
CA SER A 74 -12.43 -12.93 -56.68
C SER A 74 -12.56 -12.46 -55.22
N PRO A 75 -12.10 -13.21 -54.20
CA PRO A 75 -12.17 -12.78 -52.81
C PRO A 75 -11.02 -11.79 -52.54
N GLU A 76 -11.34 -10.50 -52.53
CA GLU A 76 -10.45 -9.44 -52.07
C GLU A 76 -10.15 -9.62 -50.57
N PRO A 77 -8.94 -9.26 -50.09
CA PRO A 77 -8.61 -9.29 -48.68
C PRO A 77 -9.48 -8.26 -47.95
N ILE A 78 -10.25 -8.74 -46.98
CA ILE A 78 -11.24 -7.94 -46.23
C ILE A 78 -10.49 -6.92 -45.36
N ASP A 79 -10.78 -5.65 -45.57
CA ASP A 79 -10.08 -4.50 -45.01
C ASP A 79 -10.34 -4.36 -43.50
N SER A 80 -9.40 -4.86 -42.68
CA SER A 80 -9.45 -4.82 -41.20
C SER A 80 -9.57 -3.40 -40.63
N ARG A 81 -9.29 -2.36 -41.43
CA ARG A 81 -9.45 -0.96 -41.04
C ARG A 81 -10.92 -0.52 -40.99
N PHE A 82 -11.78 -1.09 -41.84
CA PHE A 82 -13.21 -0.74 -41.91
C PHE A 82 -13.97 -1.26 -40.68
N ASP A 83 -13.59 -2.46 -40.22
CA ASP A 83 -14.17 -3.14 -39.07
C ASP A 83 -13.90 -2.41 -37.72
N SER A 84 -12.74 -1.75 -37.58
CA SER A 84 -12.35 -0.97 -36.40
C SER A 84 -13.10 0.36 -36.31
N GLU A 85 -13.26 1.06 -37.44
CA GLU A 85 -14.03 2.31 -37.49
C GLU A 85 -15.51 2.06 -37.19
N GLU A 86 -16.07 0.97 -37.72
CA GLU A 86 -17.44 0.52 -37.43
C GLU A 86 -17.62 0.16 -35.94
N LEU A 87 -16.65 -0.54 -35.33
CA LEU A 87 -16.67 -0.82 -33.90
C LEU A 87 -16.66 0.47 -33.07
N GLY A 88 -15.87 1.47 -33.47
CA GLY A 88 -15.83 2.79 -32.83
C GLY A 88 -17.15 3.56 -32.93
N LEU A 89 -17.87 3.44 -34.05
CA LEU A 89 -19.20 4.04 -34.23
C LEU A 89 -20.25 3.33 -33.35
N LEU A 90 -20.27 2.00 -33.33
CA LEU A 90 -21.20 1.21 -32.51
C LEU A 90 -20.98 1.42 -31.01
N CYS A 91 -19.75 1.70 -30.57
CA CYS A 91 -19.48 2.06 -29.17
C CYS A 91 -20.06 3.42 -28.75
N ARG A 92 -20.42 4.29 -29.70
CA ARG A 92 -21.10 5.58 -29.42
C ARG A 92 -22.62 5.45 -29.36
N GLU A 93 -23.16 4.32 -29.77
CA GLU A 93 -24.59 4.05 -29.72
C GLU A 93 -25.03 3.58 -28.33
N PRO A 94 -26.31 3.81 -27.95
CA PRO A 94 -26.85 3.39 -26.65
C PRO A 94 -27.05 1.87 -26.53
N ASN A 95 -26.52 1.07 -27.46
CA ASN A 95 -26.64 -0.39 -27.47
C ASN A 95 -25.26 -1.06 -27.59
N PRO A 96 -24.67 -1.52 -26.47
CA PRO A 96 -23.35 -2.12 -26.49
C PRO A 96 -23.37 -3.53 -27.10
N GLU A 97 -24.53 -4.19 -27.24
CA GLU A 97 -24.62 -5.58 -27.73
C GLU A 97 -24.22 -5.71 -29.19
N ALA A 98 -24.49 -4.69 -30.01
CA ALA A 98 -24.05 -4.64 -31.40
C ALA A 98 -22.52 -4.57 -31.48
N ALA A 99 -21.91 -3.66 -30.71
CA ALA A 99 -20.45 -3.53 -30.62
C ALA A 99 -19.78 -4.80 -30.09
N VAL A 100 -20.36 -5.44 -29.06
CA VAL A 100 -19.83 -6.69 -28.50
C VAL A 100 -20.01 -7.87 -29.46
N SER A 101 -21.07 -7.90 -30.26
CA SER A 101 -21.31 -8.95 -31.25
C SER A 101 -20.40 -8.79 -32.47
N LEU A 102 -20.15 -7.55 -32.91
CA LEU A 102 -19.14 -7.27 -33.93
C LEU A 102 -17.75 -7.66 -33.42
N LEU A 103 -17.41 -7.29 -32.18
CA LEU A 103 -16.18 -7.74 -31.54
C LEU A 103 -16.05 -9.27 -31.59
N ASP A 104 -17.05 -10.03 -31.14
CA ASP A 104 -17.05 -11.51 -31.18
C ASP A 104 -16.77 -12.05 -32.60
N GLN A 105 -17.39 -11.46 -33.63
CA GLN A 105 -17.17 -11.82 -35.04
C GLN A 105 -15.73 -11.50 -35.50
N LEU A 106 -15.21 -10.32 -35.18
CA LEU A 106 -13.82 -9.94 -35.48
C LEU A 106 -12.84 -10.86 -34.76
N LEU A 107 -13.20 -11.32 -33.55
CA LEU A 107 -12.36 -12.22 -32.80
C LEU A 107 -12.37 -13.65 -33.40
N GLN A 108 -13.47 -14.09 -34.00
CA GLN A 108 -13.57 -15.40 -34.67
C GLN A 108 -12.83 -15.44 -36.01
N ARG A 109 -12.73 -14.30 -36.70
CA ARG A 109 -12.11 -14.18 -38.04
C ARG A 109 -10.58 -14.09 -38.02
N GLY A 110 -9.96 -14.06 -36.85
CA GLY A 110 -8.51 -13.93 -36.70
C GLY A 110 -7.96 -12.52 -36.97
N SER A 111 -8.74 -11.60 -37.55
CA SER A 111 -8.31 -10.24 -37.93
C SER A 111 -8.06 -9.29 -36.74
N ALA A 112 -8.48 -9.64 -35.53
CA ALA A 112 -8.37 -8.79 -34.34
C ALA A 112 -7.04 -8.95 -33.57
N GLU A 113 -5.92 -9.26 -34.24
CA GLU A 113 -4.63 -9.51 -33.56
C GLU A 113 -4.14 -8.34 -32.68
N GLN A 114 -4.66 -7.12 -32.87
CA GLN A 114 -4.34 -5.95 -32.05
C GLN A 114 -5.58 -5.06 -31.88
N LEU A 115 -6.47 -5.38 -30.93
CA LEU A 115 -7.42 -4.37 -30.45
C LEU A 115 -6.64 -3.35 -29.63
N GLU A 116 -6.60 -2.13 -30.10
CA GLU A 116 -5.86 -1.06 -29.45
C GLU A 116 -6.51 -0.72 -28.09
N PRO A 117 -5.72 -0.23 -27.12
CA PRO A 117 -6.24 0.16 -25.80
C PRO A 117 -7.40 1.17 -25.86
N GLU A 118 -7.46 1.98 -26.91
CA GLU A 118 -8.54 2.95 -27.15
C GLU A 118 -9.88 2.28 -27.46
N GLU A 119 -9.88 1.24 -28.29
CA GLU A 119 -11.08 0.48 -28.67
C GLU A 119 -11.62 -0.30 -27.45
N GLN A 120 -10.71 -0.87 -26.66
CA GLN A 120 -11.05 -1.52 -25.40
C GLN A 120 -11.68 -0.53 -24.40
N ALA A 121 -11.13 0.69 -24.32
CA ALA A 121 -11.67 1.73 -23.45
C ALA A 121 -13.04 2.22 -23.92
N ALA A 122 -13.24 2.42 -25.23
CA ALA A 122 -14.51 2.84 -25.81
C ALA A 122 -15.62 1.81 -25.55
N LEU A 123 -15.32 0.52 -25.72
CA LEU A 123 -16.28 -0.56 -25.48
C LEU A 123 -16.66 -0.69 -23.99
N LEU A 124 -15.67 -0.57 -23.09
CA LEU A 124 -15.92 -0.56 -21.65
C LEU A 124 -16.72 0.68 -21.22
N GLN A 125 -16.52 1.83 -21.87
CA GLN A 125 -17.29 3.03 -21.63
C GLN A 125 -18.74 2.89 -22.12
N ALA A 126 -18.96 2.32 -23.30
CA ALA A 126 -20.31 2.00 -23.80
C ALA A 126 -21.09 1.08 -22.84
N CYS A 127 -20.42 0.07 -22.27
CA CYS A 127 -21.00 -0.79 -21.24
C CYS A 127 -21.34 -0.02 -19.94
N ALA A 128 -20.54 0.99 -19.60
CA ALA A 128 -20.76 1.83 -18.43
C ALA A 128 -21.98 2.75 -18.60
N ASP A 129 -22.09 3.39 -19.77
CA ASP A 129 -23.14 4.36 -20.07
C ASP A 129 -24.51 3.69 -20.18
N THR A 130 -24.54 2.48 -20.71
CA THR A 130 -25.77 1.67 -20.89
C THR A 130 -26.07 0.80 -19.66
N ARG A 131 -25.17 0.80 -18.67
CA ARG A 131 -25.26 0.05 -17.40
C ARG A 131 -25.52 -1.45 -17.59
N SER A 132 -25.11 -2.02 -18.72
CA SER A 132 -25.37 -3.42 -19.06
C SER A 132 -24.32 -4.36 -18.47
N LEU A 133 -24.72 -5.14 -17.47
CA LEU A 133 -23.89 -6.20 -16.89
C LEU A 133 -23.65 -7.36 -17.86
N ALA A 134 -24.61 -7.66 -18.73
CA ALA A 134 -24.49 -8.77 -19.70
C ALA A 134 -23.38 -8.49 -20.71
N SER A 135 -23.37 -7.28 -21.26
CA SER A 135 -22.36 -6.82 -22.21
C SER A 135 -20.98 -6.77 -21.55
N LEU A 136 -20.88 -6.22 -20.33
CA LEU A 136 -19.62 -6.19 -19.57
C LEU A 136 -19.05 -7.60 -19.30
N ARG A 137 -19.90 -8.58 -18.95
CA ARG A 137 -19.46 -9.98 -18.76
C ARG A 137 -18.98 -10.62 -20.05
N ARG A 138 -19.62 -10.28 -21.18
CA ARG A 138 -19.23 -10.80 -22.49
C ARG A 138 -17.91 -10.20 -22.94
N VAL A 139 -17.72 -8.87 -22.82
CA VAL A 139 -16.43 -8.20 -23.05
C VAL A 139 -15.34 -8.79 -22.18
N HIS A 140 -15.58 -8.96 -20.87
CA HIS A 140 -14.60 -9.52 -19.96
C HIS A 140 -14.16 -10.93 -20.38
N ARG A 141 -15.09 -11.80 -20.81
CA ARG A 141 -14.76 -13.14 -21.32
C ARG A 141 -13.95 -13.08 -22.62
N LEU A 142 -14.35 -12.24 -23.57
CA LEU A 142 -13.68 -12.10 -24.86
C LEU A 142 -12.24 -11.56 -24.73
N LEU A 143 -12.01 -10.62 -23.81
CA LEU A 143 -10.68 -10.13 -23.48
C LEU A 143 -9.86 -11.21 -22.75
N SER A 144 -10.47 -11.94 -21.82
CA SER A 144 -9.79 -13.00 -21.04
C SER A 144 -9.39 -14.21 -21.90
N SER A 145 -10.17 -14.57 -22.92
CA SER A 145 -9.88 -15.70 -23.82
C SER A 145 -8.74 -15.42 -24.79
N ARG A 146 -8.40 -14.14 -25.04
CA ARG A 146 -7.34 -13.74 -25.98
C ARG A 146 -5.98 -13.50 -25.34
N LEU A 147 -5.97 -13.07 -24.10
CA LEU A 147 -4.77 -12.65 -23.39
C LEU A 147 -4.10 -13.85 -22.72
N SER A 148 -3.40 -14.68 -23.52
CA SER A 148 -2.49 -15.74 -23.03
C SER A 148 -1.40 -15.16 -22.10
N SER A 149 -1.12 -13.86 -22.22
CA SER A 149 -0.44 -13.03 -21.21
C SER A 149 -1.47 -12.11 -20.53
N SER A 150 -1.54 -12.15 -19.19
CA SER A 150 -2.45 -11.38 -18.32
C SER A 150 -2.96 -10.05 -18.90
N ILE A 151 -4.28 -9.82 -18.85
CA ILE A 151 -4.93 -8.53 -19.15
C ILE A 151 -4.11 -7.37 -18.54
N PRO A 152 -3.82 -6.30 -19.32
CA PRO A 152 -3.13 -5.13 -18.80
C PRO A 152 -3.83 -4.57 -17.55
N ALA A 153 -3.06 -4.26 -16.51
CA ALA A 153 -3.59 -3.79 -15.23
C ALA A 153 -4.60 -2.62 -15.33
N PRO A 154 -4.41 -1.62 -16.23
CA PRO A 154 -5.36 -0.52 -16.39
C PRO A 154 -6.75 -0.99 -16.86
N VAL A 155 -6.80 -1.91 -17.82
CA VAL A 155 -8.04 -2.47 -18.38
C VAL A 155 -8.74 -3.34 -17.33
N LEU A 156 -7.99 -4.16 -16.62
CA LEU A 156 -8.51 -5.00 -15.54
C LEU A 156 -9.12 -4.18 -14.40
N HIS A 157 -8.43 -3.11 -13.98
CA HIS A 157 -8.93 -2.21 -12.94
C HIS A 157 -10.21 -1.48 -13.40
N ARG A 158 -10.29 -1.10 -14.68
CA ARG A 158 -11.49 -0.49 -15.27
C ARG A 158 -12.67 -1.47 -15.24
N ILE A 159 -12.49 -2.71 -15.68
CA ILE A 159 -13.52 -3.77 -15.63
C ILE A 159 -14.01 -4.00 -14.19
N ALA A 160 -13.09 -4.15 -13.23
CA ALA A 160 -13.42 -4.33 -11.82
C ALA A 160 -14.22 -3.14 -11.26
N THR A 161 -13.83 -1.92 -11.61
CA THR A 161 -14.54 -0.70 -11.21
C THR A 161 -15.96 -0.65 -11.80
N LEU A 162 -16.14 -1.07 -13.05
CA LEU A 162 -17.45 -1.13 -13.69
C LEU A 162 -18.35 -2.18 -13.03
N TYR A 163 -17.84 -3.37 -12.73
CA TYR A 163 -18.60 -4.37 -11.96
C TYR A 163 -19.04 -3.85 -10.60
N LEU A 164 -18.17 -3.13 -9.88
CA LEU A 164 -18.53 -2.50 -8.60
C LEU A 164 -19.62 -1.44 -8.77
N LYS A 165 -19.50 -0.56 -9.77
CA LYS A 165 -20.51 0.49 -10.08
C LYS A 165 -21.87 -0.10 -10.48
N LEU A 166 -21.87 -1.30 -11.06
CA LEU A 166 -23.08 -2.03 -11.45
C LEU A 166 -23.56 -3.02 -10.37
N GLY A 167 -22.91 -3.06 -9.19
CA GLY A 167 -23.33 -3.88 -8.05
C GLY A 167 -22.87 -5.35 -8.08
N ALA A 168 -22.14 -5.78 -9.11
CA ALA A 168 -21.63 -7.14 -9.28
C ALA A 168 -20.30 -7.38 -8.54
N ARG A 169 -20.34 -7.36 -7.20
CA ARG A 169 -19.13 -7.48 -6.34
C ARG A 169 -18.36 -8.78 -6.54
N SER A 170 -19.07 -9.89 -6.76
CA SER A 170 -18.45 -11.20 -7.01
C SER A 170 -17.69 -11.25 -8.34
N ASP A 171 -18.24 -10.64 -9.39
CA ASP A 171 -17.60 -10.55 -10.70
C ASP A 171 -16.37 -9.63 -10.67
N ALA A 172 -16.45 -8.51 -9.92
CA ALA A 172 -15.30 -7.63 -9.70
C ALA A 172 -14.15 -8.36 -8.98
N ARG A 173 -14.48 -9.15 -7.96
CA ARG A 173 -13.53 -9.98 -7.22
C ARG A 173 -12.90 -11.02 -8.14
N ARG A 174 -13.71 -11.76 -8.90
CA ARG A 174 -13.24 -12.79 -9.83
C ARG A 174 -12.31 -12.21 -10.90
N ALA A 175 -12.65 -11.04 -11.48
CA ALA A 175 -11.79 -10.36 -12.44
C ALA A 175 -10.40 -10.02 -11.87
N LEU A 176 -10.32 -9.60 -10.60
CA LEU A 176 -9.04 -9.30 -9.94
C LEU A 176 -8.27 -10.56 -9.49
N GLU A 177 -8.98 -11.66 -9.25
CA GLU A 177 -8.42 -12.95 -8.81
C GLU A 177 -7.96 -13.83 -9.99
N GLU A 178 -8.47 -13.63 -11.20
CA GLU A 178 -8.11 -14.35 -12.44
C GLU A 178 -6.69 -14.04 -12.97
N ARG A 179 -5.94 -13.15 -12.31
CA ARG A 179 -4.50 -13.13 -12.52
C ARG A 179 -3.94 -14.50 -12.14
N PRO A 180 -3.13 -15.17 -12.97
CA PRO A 180 -2.24 -16.16 -12.41
C PRO A 180 -1.47 -15.39 -11.34
N ARG A 181 -1.72 -15.72 -10.06
CA ARG A 181 -0.68 -15.57 -9.07
C ARG A 181 0.51 -16.18 -9.78
N ARG A 182 1.52 -15.38 -10.14
CA ARG A 182 2.82 -15.97 -10.46
C ARG A 182 2.99 -17.02 -9.37
N PRO A 183 3.23 -18.31 -9.67
CA PRO A 183 3.83 -19.11 -8.64
C PRO A 183 4.99 -18.24 -8.19
N SER A 184 4.96 -17.77 -6.94
CA SER A 184 6.20 -17.33 -6.33
C SER A 184 7.19 -18.47 -6.57
N PRO A 185 8.50 -18.23 -6.56
CA PRO A 185 9.42 -19.32 -6.27
C PRO A 185 9.07 -19.88 -4.86
N ALA A 186 7.99 -20.67 -4.73
CA ALA A 186 7.02 -20.52 -3.61
C ALA A 186 7.03 -21.62 -2.54
N LYS A 187 7.93 -22.59 -2.58
CA LYS A 187 7.86 -23.69 -1.60
C LYS A 187 9.09 -23.78 -0.69
N GLU A 188 10.28 -23.53 -1.21
CA GLU A 188 11.49 -23.49 -0.38
C GLU A 188 11.88 -22.06 0.01
N GLU A 189 11.80 -21.10 -0.92
CA GLU A 189 12.11 -19.69 -0.64
C GLU A 189 11.07 -19.09 0.34
N ASP A 190 9.79 -19.43 0.18
CA ASP A 190 8.72 -19.02 1.10
C ASP A 190 8.86 -19.67 2.49
N ALA A 191 9.38 -20.89 2.59
CA ALA A 191 9.59 -21.57 3.87
C ALA A 191 10.76 -20.95 4.65
N ALA A 192 11.88 -20.68 3.98
CA ALA A 192 13.03 -20.00 4.59
C ALA A 192 12.69 -18.56 5.01
N VAL A 193 11.99 -17.80 4.16
CA VAL A 193 11.50 -16.46 4.49
C VAL A 193 10.53 -16.49 5.68
N GLN A 194 9.63 -17.48 5.71
CA GLN A 194 8.69 -17.64 6.82
C GLN A 194 9.36 -18.09 8.11
N ALA A 195 10.40 -18.94 8.04
CA ALA A 195 11.22 -19.31 9.19
C ALA A 195 11.93 -18.08 9.77
N LYS A 196 12.60 -17.29 8.93
CA LYS A 196 13.27 -16.05 9.35
C LYS A 196 12.30 -15.06 9.99
N ARG A 197 11.07 -14.96 9.45
CA ARG A 197 10.01 -14.16 10.06
C ARG A 197 9.65 -14.67 11.46
N ARG A 198 9.44 -15.98 11.63
CA ARG A 198 9.13 -16.57 12.95
C ARG A 198 10.25 -16.32 13.96
N GLU A 199 11.51 -16.46 13.55
CA GLU A 199 12.68 -16.16 14.37
C GLU A 199 12.70 -14.69 14.81
N ALA A 200 12.44 -13.75 13.90
CA ALA A 200 12.39 -12.33 14.23
C ALA A 200 11.28 -12.02 15.25
N TYR A 201 10.09 -12.60 15.11
CA TYR A 201 9.01 -12.43 16.09
C TYR A 201 9.34 -13.06 17.45
N ALA A 202 10.03 -14.19 17.47
CA ALA A 202 10.54 -14.79 18.70
C ALA A 202 11.59 -13.87 19.35
N LYS A 203 12.50 -13.31 18.55
CA LYS A 203 13.52 -12.38 19.02
C LYS A 203 12.93 -11.10 19.58
N VAL A 204 11.84 -10.57 19.00
CA VAL A 204 11.12 -9.42 19.61
C VAL A 204 10.63 -9.74 21.02
N ARG A 205 10.04 -10.92 21.23
CA ARG A 205 9.55 -11.33 22.57
C ARG A 205 10.71 -11.48 23.57
N GLU A 206 11.81 -12.08 23.13
CA GLU A 206 13.03 -12.23 23.92
C GLU A 206 13.61 -10.85 24.32
N LEU A 207 13.77 -9.95 23.35
CA LEU A 207 14.26 -8.59 23.58
C LEU A 207 13.33 -7.83 24.52
N HIS A 208 12.01 -7.96 24.35
CA HIS A 208 11.04 -7.31 25.23
C HIS A 208 11.21 -7.76 26.68
N ALA A 209 11.41 -9.07 26.92
CA ALA A 209 11.68 -9.57 28.26
C ALA A 209 13.02 -9.04 28.82
N GLN A 210 14.08 -9.00 28.01
CA GLN A 210 15.40 -8.48 28.42
C GLN A 210 15.35 -7.00 28.79
N ILE A 211 14.72 -6.16 27.96
CA ILE A 211 14.63 -4.73 28.27
C ILE A 211 13.70 -4.45 29.45
N ARG A 212 12.63 -5.25 29.64
CA ARG A 212 11.77 -5.19 30.84
C ARG A 212 12.58 -5.47 32.10
N ALA A 213 13.42 -6.50 32.08
CA ALA A 213 14.35 -6.78 33.18
C ALA A 213 15.38 -5.65 33.39
N ALA A 214 15.74 -4.92 32.34
CA ALA A 214 16.60 -3.74 32.39
C ALA A 214 15.86 -2.43 32.75
N GLY A 215 14.58 -2.48 33.14
CA GLY A 215 13.80 -1.33 33.60
C GLY A 215 12.93 -0.63 32.54
N TYR A 216 12.73 -1.25 31.36
CA TYR A 216 11.78 -0.74 30.36
C TYR A 216 10.34 -0.82 30.87
N VAL A 217 9.61 0.29 30.76
CA VAL A 217 8.16 0.35 31.00
C VAL A 217 7.50 0.89 29.73
N PRO A 218 6.53 0.15 29.12
CA PRO A 218 5.84 0.63 27.93
C PRO A 218 5.06 1.92 28.16
N ASP A 219 5.22 2.90 27.27
CA ASP A 219 4.45 4.14 27.31
C ASP A 219 3.29 4.09 26.32
N THR A 220 2.13 3.61 26.79
CA THR A 220 0.92 3.35 26.00
C THR A 220 0.28 4.59 25.38
N ARG A 221 0.69 5.80 25.80
CA ARG A 221 0.27 7.08 25.18
C ARG A 221 0.66 7.17 23.71
N HIS A 222 1.64 6.37 23.27
CA HIS A 222 2.08 6.30 21.87
C HIS A 222 1.21 5.37 21.00
N VAL A 223 0.15 4.77 21.55
CA VAL A 223 -0.86 4.00 20.82
C VAL A 223 -2.19 4.76 20.86
N LEU A 224 -2.61 5.28 19.70
CA LEU A 224 -3.83 6.10 19.57
C LEU A 224 -5.11 5.27 19.44
N HIS A 225 -4.99 3.95 19.30
CA HIS A 225 -6.15 3.07 19.20
C HIS A 225 -6.83 2.96 20.58
N ASP A 226 -8.15 3.09 20.58
CA ASP A 226 -8.97 2.92 21.78
C ASP A 226 -9.17 1.42 22.04
N ILE A 227 -8.20 0.84 22.75
CA ILE A 227 -8.13 -0.58 23.13
C ILE A 227 -7.57 -0.67 24.55
N ASP A 228 -7.72 -1.84 25.18
CA ASP A 228 -7.22 -2.08 26.54
C ASP A 228 -5.70 -1.83 26.66
N GLU A 229 -5.26 -1.40 27.84
CA GLU A 229 -3.85 -1.05 28.09
C GLU A 229 -2.87 -2.19 27.81
N ASP A 230 -3.25 -3.43 28.13
CA ASP A 230 -2.44 -4.61 27.78
C ASP A 230 -2.32 -4.80 26.27
N ALA A 231 -3.38 -4.49 25.52
CA ALA A 231 -3.36 -4.54 24.06
C ALA A 231 -2.49 -3.44 23.48
N LYS A 232 -2.52 -2.22 24.05
CA LYS A 232 -1.59 -1.14 23.68
C LYS A 232 -0.13 -1.52 23.95
N ALA A 233 0.16 -2.07 25.12
CA ALA A 233 1.51 -2.52 25.46
C ALA A 233 2.03 -3.60 24.49
N ARG A 234 1.16 -4.56 24.10
CA ARG A 234 1.48 -5.54 23.06
C ARG A 234 1.68 -4.90 21.69
N ALA A 235 0.90 -3.89 21.32
CA ALA A 235 1.06 -3.18 20.04
C ALA A 235 2.42 -2.49 19.94
N LEU A 236 2.86 -1.80 21.01
CA LEU A 236 4.20 -1.18 21.10
C LEU A 236 5.33 -2.18 20.88
N MET A 237 5.18 -3.40 21.42
CA MET A 237 6.16 -4.46 21.25
C MET A 237 6.41 -4.83 19.78
N TYR A 238 5.38 -4.70 18.94
CA TYR A 238 5.44 -5.05 17.51
C TYR A 238 5.51 -3.85 16.57
N HIS A 239 5.94 -2.68 17.06
CA HIS A 239 6.30 -1.57 16.19
C HIS A 239 7.38 -1.97 15.18
N SER A 240 7.34 -1.36 14.00
CA SER A 240 8.19 -1.74 12.87
C SER A 240 9.68 -1.57 13.16
N GLU A 241 10.07 -0.59 13.98
CA GLU A 241 11.46 -0.40 14.44
C GLU A 241 11.97 -1.62 15.20
N ARG A 242 11.16 -2.16 16.12
CA ARG A 242 11.54 -3.29 16.96
C ARG A 242 11.64 -4.57 16.15
N LEU A 243 10.70 -4.77 15.23
CA LEU A 243 10.73 -5.89 14.29
C LEU A 243 11.95 -5.83 13.37
N ALA A 244 12.28 -4.64 12.84
CA ALA A 244 13.45 -4.44 11.99
C ALA A 244 14.76 -4.73 12.75
N ILE A 245 14.88 -4.25 13.99
CA ILE A 245 16.04 -4.53 14.83
C ILE A 245 16.14 -6.02 15.16
N ALA A 246 15.03 -6.65 15.56
CA ALA A 246 15.00 -8.08 15.87
C ALA A 246 15.40 -8.92 14.66
N PHE A 247 14.88 -8.60 13.47
CA PHE A 247 15.28 -9.24 12.22
C PHE A 247 16.76 -9.02 11.93
N GLY A 248 17.27 -7.80 12.11
CA GLY A 248 18.68 -7.49 11.95
C GLY A 248 19.59 -8.29 12.89
N LEU A 249 19.20 -8.45 14.15
CA LEU A 249 19.94 -9.25 15.14
C LEU A 249 20.00 -10.74 14.78
N VAL A 250 18.90 -11.28 14.26
CA VAL A 250 18.81 -12.69 13.82
C VAL A 250 19.54 -12.92 12.49
N SER A 251 19.72 -11.88 11.68
CA SER A 251 20.29 -11.98 10.33
C SER A 251 21.76 -11.57 10.23
N THR A 252 22.34 -11.06 11.32
CA THR A 252 23.72 -10.55 11.32
C THR A 252 24.53 -11.12 12.48
N PRO A 253 25.86 -11.33 12.29
CA PRO A 253 26.75 -11.77 13.35
C PRO A 253 26.69 -10.87 14.60
N LEU A 254 27.03 -11.46 15.75
CA LEU A 254 27.17 -10.73 17.02
C LEU A 254 28.10 -9.51 16.87
N GLY A 255 27.74 -8.40 17.51
CA GLY A 255 28.50 -7.15 17.44
C GLY A 255 28.34 -6.33 16.15
N THR A 256 27.72 -6.87 15.09
CA THR A 256 27.50 -6.10 13.85
C THR A 256 26.55 -4.92 14.09
N GLN A 257 26.98 -3.71 13.72
CA GLN A 257 26.16 -2.49 13.77
C GLN A 257 24.89 -2.68 12.93
N LEU A 258 23.74 -2.29 13.48
CA LEU A 258 22.48 -2.33 12.76
C LEU A 258 22.08 -0.95 12.25
N ARG A 259 21.54 -0.88 11.03
CA ARG A 259 21.01 0.34 10.44
C ARG A 259 19.54 0.13 10.08
N VAL A 260 18.66 0.97 10.62
CA VAL A 260 17.22 0.93 10.37
C VAL A 260 16.78 2.24 9.74
N MET A 261 16.14 2.15 8.58
CA MET A 261 15.61 3.30 7.85
C MET A 261 14.10 3.36 8.03
N LYS A 262 13.58 4.46 8.57
CA LYS A 262 12.15 4.69 8.78
C LYS A 262 11.69 5.96 8.07
N ASN A 263 10.53 5.87 7.43
CA ASN A 263 9.90 7.00 6.72
C ASN A 263 9.11 7.94 7.64
N LEU A 264 8.84 7.51 8.87
CA LEU A 264 8.12 8.26 9.90
C LEU A 264 9.06 8.54 11.07
N ARG A 265 8.78 9.62 11.81
CA ARG A 265 9.48 9.94 13.07
C ARG A 265 9.38 8.76 14.03
N ILE A 266 10.47 8.44 14.71
CA ILE A 266 10.45 7.42 15.76
C ILE A 266 9.54 7.88 16.91
N CYS A 267 8.70 6.98 17.43
CA CYS A 267 7.88 7.31 18.62
C CYS A 267 8.75 7.27 19.89
N GLY A 268 8.36 8.02 20.93
CA GLY A 268 9.14 8.12 22.17
C GLY A 268 9.33 6.79 22.88
N ASP A 269 8.30 5.94 22.88
CA ASP A 269 8.40 4.59 23.44
C ASP A 269 9.43 3.71 22.68
N CYS A 270 9.42 3.72 21.34
CA CYS A 270 10.43 3.00 20.56
C CYS A 270 11.82 3.59 20.77
N HIS A 271 11.94 4.91 20.83
CA HIS A 271 13.21 5.56 21.13
C HIS A 271 13.83 5.06 22.44
N ASN A 272 13.03 4.99 23.52
CA ASN A 272 13.47 4.48 24.81
C ASN A 272 13.77 2.97 24.80
N ALA A 273 12.96 2.17 24.10
CA ALA A 273 13.23 0.75 23.97
C ALA A 273 14.52 0.48 23.19
N VAL A 274 14.80 1.20 22.11
CA VAL A 274 16.01 0.99 21.29
C VAL A 274 17.29 1.30 22.07
N LYS A 275 17.28 2.32 22.93
CA LYS A 275 18.38 2.56 23.88
C LYS A 275 18.70 1.31 24.71
N LEU A 276 17.67 0.74 25.33
CA LEU A 276 17.83 -0.45 26.16
C LEU A 276 18.22 -1.68 25.35
N ILE A 277 17.66 -1.85 24.13
CA ILE A 277 18.07 -2.91 23.21
C ILE A 277 19.56 -2.79 22.86
N ALA A 278 20.04 -1.59 22.53
CA ALA A 278 21.45 -1.35 22.26
C ALA A 278 22.34 -1.73 23.45
N LYS A 279 21.90 -1.39 24.67
CA LYS A 279 22.60 -1.76 25.91
C LYS A 279 22.64 -3.27 26.16
N VAL A 280 21.49 -3.95 26.15
CA VAL A 280 21.41 -5.39 26.50
C VAL A 280 22.02 -6.28 25.42
N THR A 281 22.03 -5.83 24.16
CA THR A 281 22.66 -6.58 23.06
C THR A 281 24.12 -6.23 22.85
N GLY A 282 24.63 -5.16 23.50
CA GLY A 282 25.99 -4.65 23.30
C GLY A 282 26.25 -4.20 21.85
N ARG A 283 25.22 -3.74 21.13
CA ARG A 283 25.34 -3.34 19.72
C ARG A 283 25.01 -1.87 19.53
N GLU A 284 25.76 -1.23 18.64
CA GLU A 284 25.36 0.07 18.11
C GLU A 284 24.22 -0.10 17.11
N ILE A 285 23.17 0.68 17.29
CA ILE A 285 22.00 0.71 16.41
C ILE A 285 21.85 2.13 15.90
N VAL A 286 21.85 2.30 14.59
CA VAL A 286 21.60 3.59 13.94
C VAL A 286 20.21 3.57 13.33
N VAL A 287 19.34 4.47 13.77
CA VAL A 287 18.00 4.63 13.20
C VAL A 287 17.93 5.97 12.49
N ARG A 288 17.69 5.95 11.18
CA ARG A 288 17.35 7.15 10.41
C ARG A 288 15.84 7.26 10.36
N ASP A 289 15.29 8.34 10.91
CA ASP A 289 13.90 8.71 10.68
C ASP A 289 13.78 9.85 9.66
N ASN A 290 12.59 10.42 9.49
CA ASN A 290 12.35 11.51 8.54
C ASN A 290 12.88 12.88 9.00
N LYS A 291 13.45 12.99 10.20
CA LYS A 291 14.02 14.24 10.75
C LYS A 291 15.52 14.16 10.94
N ARG A 292 16.05 13.05 11.44
CA ARG A 292 17.46 12.94 11.84
C ARG A 292 17.95 11.49 11.91
N PHE A 293 19.24 11.35 12.20
CA PHE A 293 19.85 10.09 12.60
C PHE A 293 19.91 10.01 14.13
N HIS A 294 19.53 8.85 14.65
CA HIS A 294 19.62 8.48 16.05
C HIS A 294 20.70 7.40 16.17
N HIS A 295 21.76 7.68 16.91
CA HIS A 295 22.80 6.70 17.20
C HIS A 295 22.60 6.18 18.61
N PHE A 296 22.20 4.92 18.72
CA PHE A 296 21.95 4.27 20.00
C PHE A 296 23.15 3.42 20.38
N LYS A 297 23.71 3.70 21.56
CA LYS A 297 24.85 2.98 22.12
C LYS A 297 24.81 3.04 23.64
N ASP A 298 25.07 1.92 24.30
CA ASP A 298 25.20 1.81 25.77
C ASP A 298 24.03 2.40 26.58
N GLY A 299 22.81 2.37 26.03
CA GLY A 299 21.61 2.90 26.70
C GLY A 299 21.35 4.39 26.46
N ALA A 300 22.16 5.06 25.63
CA ALA A 300 22.00 6.45 25.26
C ALA A 300 21.68 6.60 23.76
N CYS A 301 21.14 7.77 23.40
CA CYS A 301 20.95 8.18 22.02
C CYS A 301 21.64 9.53 21.78
N SER A 302 22.28 9.69 20.61
CA SER A 302 22.92 10.94 20.20
C SER A 302 21.97 12.15 20.11
N CYS A 303 20.65 11.93 20.04
CA CYS A 303 19.70 13.03 19.90
C CYS A 303 19.34 13.73 21.23
N GLY A 304 19.83 13.23 22.37
CA GLY A 304 19.58 13.83 23.68
C GLY A 304 18.11 13.87 24.08
N ASP A 305 17.31 12.88 23.66
CA ASP A 305 15.89 12.76 23.99
C ASP A 305 14.93 13.76 23.31
N TYR A 306 15.32 14.29 22.17
CA TYR A 306 14.47 15.16 21.35
C TYR A 306 13.69 14.41 20.25
N TRP A 307 13.47 13.09 20.43
CA TRP A 307 12.92 12.15 19.44
C TRP A 307 11.89 12.77 18.52
#